data_AF-A0A074ZYE4-F1
#
_entry.id   AF-A0A074ZYE4-F1
#
_cell.length_a   1.000
_cell.length_b   1.000
_cell.length_c   1.000
_cell.angle_alpha   90.00
_cell.angle_beta   90.00
_cell.angle_gamma   90.00
#
_symmetry.space_group_name_H-M   'P 1'
#
loop_
_entity.id
_entity.type
_entity.pdbx_description
1 polymer ?
#
loop_
_entity_poly.entity_id
_entity_poly.type
_entity_poly.pdbx_seq_one_letter_code
_entity_poly.pdbx_strand_id
1 'polypeptide(L)'
;MASAGDAQIPNYGVDEMLKGKLRVIIAIKQLKTSTSFSVSRLIPQLKTTASNGEITFEPSDRGFFFEFVGKDDLKGKHYRMKVDGLPGLLDVRKCQCKLEDDAVHLILQKKNPSVSWLKEIGDNLPLVN
;
A
#
# COMPACT_ATOMS: atom_id res chain seq x y z
N MET A 1 -2.37 27.07 -8.41
CA MET A 1 -3.47 26.08 -8.42
C MET A 1 -2.99 24.92 -9.27
N ALA A 2 -2.52 23.83 -8.66
CA ALA A 2 -2.13 22.64 -9.40
C ALA A 2 -3.41 21.86 -9.72
N SER A 3 -3.73 21.72 -11.00
CA SER A 3 -4.74 20.78 -11.47
C SER A 3 -4.42 19.41 -10.87
N ALA A 4 -5.34 18.84 -10.11
CA ALA A 4 -5.29 17.41 -9.84
C ALA A 4 -5.40 16.74 -11.22
N GLY A 5 -4.29 16.30 -11.79
CA GLY A 5 -4.36 15.38 -12.92
C GLY A 5 -5.13 14.16 -12.47
N ASP A 6 -5.98 13.60 -13.33
CA ASP A 6 -6.78 12.44 -12.97
C ASP A 6 -5.87 11.32 -12.45
N ALA A 7 -6.09 10.93 -11.19
CA ALA A 7 -5.30 9.90 -10.55
C ALA A 7 -5.55 8.56 -11.23
N GLN A 8 -4.50 7.86 -11.62
CA GLN A 8 -4.60 6.58 -12.32
C GLN A 8 -4.64 5.42 -11.32
N ILE A 9 -5.36 4.36 -11.65
CA ILE A 9 -5.27 3.11 -10.89
C ILE A 9 -3.88 2.51 -11.20
N PRO A 10 -3.05 2.24 -10.18
CA PRO A 10 -1.72 1.69 -10.42
C PRO A 10 -1.81 0.22 -10.85
N ASN A 11 -0.77 -0.27 -11.53
CA ASN A 11 -0.61 -1.70 -11.74
C ASN A 11 -0.32 -2.37 -10.39
N TYR A 12 -1.04 -3.44 -10.07
CA TYR A 12 -0.86 -4.17 -8.82
C TYR A 12 -0.94 -5.68 -9.01
N GLY A 13 -0.36 -6.41 -8.06
CA GLY A 13 -0.56 -7.85 -7.87
C GLY A 13 -0.99 -8.13 -6.43
N VAL A 14 -1.57 -9.31 -6.21
CA VAL A 14 -2.04 -9.73 -4.88
C VAL A 14 -1.57 -11.14 -4.59
N ASP A 15 -1.08 -11.38 -3.37
CA ASP A 15 -0.79 -12.72 -2.87
C ASP A 15 -1.11 -12.85 -1.38
N GLU A 16 -1.13 -14.11 -0.90
CA GLU A 16 -1.23 -14.41 0.52
C GLU A 16 0.10 -14.84 1.09
N MET A 17 0.51 -14.15 2.14
CA MET A 17 1.68 -14.52 2.92
C MET A 17 1.30 -15.49 4.03
N LEU A 18 2.30 -16.26 4.47
CA LEU A 18 2.21 -17.03 5.71
C LEU A 18 1.74 -16.13 6.88
N LYS A 19 0.97 -16.71 7.81
CA LYS A 19 0.37 -16.02 8.98
C LYS A 19 -0.86 -15.16 8.68
N GLY A 20 -1.59 -15.45 7.60
CA GLY A 20 -2.91 -14.87 7.34
C GLY A 20 -2.86 -13.38 6.96
N LYS A 21 -1.88 -13.01 6.12
CA LYS A 21 -1.74 -11.66 5.60
C LYS A 21 -2.01 -11.67 4.11
N LEU A 22 -2.80 -10.70 3.64
CA LEU A 22 -2.91 -10.41 2.21
C LEU A 22 -1.88 -9.32 1.88
N ARG A 23 -1.07 -9.54 0.87
CA ARG A 23 -0.12 -8.54 0.37
C ARG A 23 -0.60 -8.03 -0.98
N VAL A 24 -0.65 -6.72 -1.11
CA VAL A 24 -0.89 -6.02 -2.37
C VAL A 24 0.42 -5.35 -2.77
N ILE A 25 0.94 -5.71 -3.94
CA ILE A 25 2.20 -5.19 -4.49
C ILE A 25 1.83 -4.19 -5.58
N ILE A 26 2.12 -2.92 -5.37
CA ILE A 26 1.83 -1.83 -6.29
C ILE A 26 3.12 -1.45 -7.02
N ALA A 27 3.13 -1.60 -8.34
CA ALA A 27 4.30 -1.29 -9.15
C ALA A 27 4.37 0.22 -9.43
N ILE A 28 5.41 0.88 -8.96
CA ILE A 28 5.71 2.29 -9.22
C ILE A 28 7.14 2.35 -9.75
N LYS A 29 7.30 2.17 -11.07
CA LYS A 29 8.63 2.20 -11.72
C LYS A 29 9.37 3.50 -11.38
N GLN A 30 10.65 3.39 -11.10
CA GLN A 30 11.57 4.44 -10.67
C GLN A 30 11.26 5.02 -9.28
N LEU A 31 10.40 4.37 -8.48
CA LEU A 31 10.26 4.71 -7.07
C LEU A 31 11.60 4.48 -6.37
N LYS A 32 12.11 5.53 -5.72
CA LYS A 32 13.34 5.46 -4.94
C LYS A 32 12.98 5.47 -3.47
N THR A 33 13.57 4.56 -2.71
CA THR A 33 13.43 4.54 -1.26
C THR A 33 14.61 5.21 -0.58
N SER A 34 14.36 5.81 0.58
CA SER A 34 15.39 6.29 1.48
C SER A 34 15.09 5.78 2.87
N THR A 35 16.12 5.26 3.54
CA THR A 35 15.99 4.76 4.90
C THR A 35 16.68 5.73 5.85
N SER A 36 15.91 6.28 6.77
CA SER A 36 16.41 7.19 7.81
C SER A 36 16.42 6.49 9.16
N PHE A 37 17.44 6.82 9.96
CA PHE A 37 17.52 6.44 11.37
C PHE A 37 16.89 7.56 12.21
N SER A 38 15.83 7.24 12.94
CA SER A 38 15.32 8.13 13.98
C SER A 38 15.78 7.63 15.34
N VAL A 39 16.62 8.41 16.02
CA VAL A 39 17.03 8.16 17.40
C VAL A 39 16.00 8.81 18.32
N SER A 40 14.92 8.08 18.62
CA SER A 40 14.08 8.40 19.77
C SER A 40 14.63 7.69 21.02
N ARG A 41 14.56 8.33 22.18
CA ARG A 41 15.40 8.14 23.39
C ARG A 41 15.68 6.72 23.93
N LEU A 42 15.10 5.64 23.42
CA LEU A 42 15.38 4.28 23.91
C LEU A 42 15.50 3.18 22.83
N ILE A 43 14.99 3.36 21.60
CA ILE A 43 15.09 2.33 20.54
C ILE A 43 15.24 3.03 19.17
N PRO A 44 16.31 2.75 18.40
CA PRO A 44 16.45 3.24 17.03
C PRO A 44 15.31 2.70 16.17
N GLN A 45 14.56 3.59 15.51
CA GLN A 45 13.56 3.18 14.52
C GLN A 45 14.11 3.47 13.12
N LEU A 46 14.25 2.40 12.34
CA LEU A 46 14.48 2.45 10.91
C LEU A 46 13.16 2.79 10.21
N LYS A 47 13.12 3.92 9.51
CA LYS A 47 11.96 4.32 8.71
C LYS A 47 12.37 4.45 7.26
N THR A 48 11.78 3.61 6.41
CA THR A 48 11.90 3.72 4.96
C THR A 48 10.77 4.60 4.43
N THR A 49 11.12 5.55 3.57
CA THR A 49 10.19 6.50 2.93
C THR A 49 10.49 6.60 1.44
N ALA A 50 9.49 6.97 0.63
CA ALA A 50 9.71 7.32 -0.77
C ALA A 50 10.49 8.65 -0.83
N SER A 51 11.61 8.70 -1.54
CA SER A 51 12.41 9.92 -1.68
C SER A 51 11.91 10.83 -2.79
N ASN A 52 11.27 10.26 -3.81
CA ASN A 52 10.70 10.97 -4.97
C ASN A 52 9.17 10.86 -5.03
N GLY A 53 8.50 10.82 -3.89
CA GLY A 53 7.04 10.83 -3.82
C GLY A 53 6.47 10.86 -2.41
N GLU A 54 5.16 11.05 -2.32
CA GLU A 54 4.38 10.94 -1.09
C GLU A 54 3.41 9.77 -1.20
N ILE A 55 3.25 9.03 -0.10
CA ILE A 55 2.35 7.89 0.00
C ILE A 55 1.37 8.11 1.14
N THR A 56 0.09 7.96 0.83
CA THR A 56 -0.99 7.87 1.80
C THR A 56 -1.53 6.45 1.77
N PHE A 57 -1.62 5.83 2.95
CA PHE A 57 -2.20 4.50 3.11
C PHE A 57 -3.13 4.49 4.32
N GLU A 58 -4.41 4.27 4.07
CA GLU A 58 -5.46 4.31 5.09
C GLU A 58 -6.26 3.00 5.04
N PRO A 59 -5.87 1.98 5.83
CA PRO A 59 -6.62 0.75 5.94
C PRO A 59 -7.95 0.97 6.66
N SER A 60 -8.99 0.26 6.24
CA SER A 60 -10.31 0.21 6.86
C SER A 60 -10.69 -1.24 7.17
N ASP A 61 -11.83 -1.44 7.84
CA ASP A 61 -12.22 -2.79 8.28
C ASP A 61 -12.39 -3.79 7.11
N ARG A 62 -12.81 -3.34 5.93
CA ARG A 62 -13.01 -4.21 4.75
C ARG A 62 -12.32 -3.72 3.50
N GLY A 63 -11.29 -2.90 3.64
CA GLY A 63 -10.69 -2.23 2.51
C GLY A 63 -9.51 -1.37 2.87
N PHE A 64 -9.14 -0.49 1.95
CA PHE A 64 -8.13 0.52 2.17
C PHE A 64 -8.20 1.61 1.10
N PHE A 65 -7.67 2.77 1.43
CA PHE A 65 -7.30 3.79 0.47
C PHE A 65 -5.78 3.85 0.33
N PHE A 66 -5.31 3.93 -0.91
CA PHE A 66 -3.93 4.14 -1.28
C PHE A 66 -3.83 5.30 -2.26
N GLU A 67 -2.88 6.19 -2.03
CA GLU A 67 -2.53 7.25 -2.95
C GLU A 67 -1.02 7.46 -2.99
N PHE A 68 -0.50 7.65 -4.20
CA PHE A 68 0.87 8.05 -4.46
C PHE A 68 0.89 9.33 -5.29
N VAL A 69 1.61 10.34 -4.80
CA VAL A 69 1.86 11.59 -5.53
C VAL A 69 3.36 11.72 -5.78
N GLY A 70 3.75 11.62 -7.05
CA GLY A 70 5.15 11.65 -7.44
C GLY A 70 5.78 13.04 -7.34
N LYS A 71 7.05 13.05 -6.95
CA LYS A 71 7.92 14.23 -6.86
C LYS A 71 9.17 14.01 -7.72
N ASP A 72 9.91 15.08 -7.98
CA ASP A 72 11.17 15.04 -8.73
C ASP A 72 11.04 14.24 -10.05
N ASP A 73 11.78 13.13 -10.18
CA ASP A 73 11.77 12.24 -11.34
C ASP A 73 10.39 11.62 -11.64
N LEU A 74 9.49 11.57 -10.65
CA LEU A 74 8.12 11.06 -10.76
C LEU A 74 7.06 12.17 -10.77
N LYS A 75 7.46 13.44 -10.90
CA LYS A 75 6.51 14.56 -10.94
C LYS A 75 5.45 14.36 -12.04
N GLY A 76 4.19 14.55 -11.67
CA GLY A 76 3.04 14.36 -12.55
C GLY A 76 2.52 12.91 -12.59
N LYS A 77 3.20 11.95 -11.96
CA LYS A 77 2.63 10.64 -11.66
C LYS A 77 1.74 10.74 -10.43
N HIS A 78 0.46 10.43 -10.60
CA HIS A 78 -0.52 10.37 -9.52
C HIS A 78 -1.27 9.06 -9.63
N TYR A 79 -1.10 8.20 -8.62
CA TYR A 79 -1.81 6.94 -8.54
C TYR A 79 -2.77 6.94 -7.36
N ARG A 80 -3.96 6.41 -7.56
CA ARG A 80 -4.96 6.27 -6.49
C ARG A 80 -5.69 4.94 -6.64
N MET A 81 -5.89 4.27 -5.52
CA MET A 81 -6.61 3.01 -5.46
C MET A 81 -7.44 2.99 -4.17
N LYS A 82 -8.73 2.75 -4.32
CA LYS A 82 -9.64 2.55 -3.20
C LYS A 82 -10.26 1.17 -3.35
N VAL A 83 -10.15 0.38 -2.30
CA VAL A 83 -10.67 -0.98 -2.21
C VAL A 83 -11.68 -1.01 -1.08
N ASP A 84 -12.84 -1.58 -1.34
CA ASP A 84 -13.87 -1.83 -0.33
C ASP A 84 -14.58 -3.15 -0.64
N GLY A 85 -15.08 -3.83 0.40
CA GLY A 85 -15.75 -5.13 0.23
C GLY A 85 -14.81 -6.34 0.17
N LEU A 86 -13.65 -6.29 0.86
CA LEU A 86 -12.81 -7.48 1.03
C LEU A 86 -13.60 -8.64 1.71
N PRO A 87 -13.26 -9.90 1.40
CA PRO A 87 -13.95 -11.10 1.91
C PRO A 87 -14.18 -11.14 3.42
N GLY A 88 -13.24 -10.59 4.20
CA GLY A 88 -13.35 -10.51 5.65
C GLY A 88 -12.78 -9.23 6.22
N LEU A 89 -12.77 -9.19 7.56
CA LEU A 89 -12.31 -8.02 8.30
C LEU A 89 -10.78 -7.97 8.43
N LEU A 90 -10.23 -6.77 8.36
CA LEU A 90 -8.83 -6.45 8.62
C LEU A 90 -8.62 -6.05 10.09
N ASP A 91 -7.47 -6.42 10.63
CA ASP A 91 -6.91 -5.82 11.84
C ASP A 91 -6.12 -4.57 11.42
N VAL A 92 -6.84 -3.46 11.27
CA VAL A 92 -6.35 -2.17 10.73
C VAL A 92 -5.05 -1.72 11.41
N ARG A 93 -4.95 -1.89 12.74
CA ARG A 93 -3.77 -1.48 13.53
C ARG A 93 -2.51 -2.28 13.20
N LYS A 94 -2.66 -3.46 12.61
CA LYS A 94 -1.56 -4.34 12.18
C LYS A 94 -1.29 -4.30 10.68
N CYS A 95 -2.06 -3.52 9.92
CA CYS A 95 -1.79 -3.29 8.52
C CYS A 95 -0.54 -2.39 8.37
N GLN A 96 0.26 -2.63 7.35
CA GLN A 96 1.53 -1.95 7.15
C GLN A 96 1.72 -1.55 5.69
N CYS A 97 2.36 -0.41 5.47
CA CYS A 97 2.90 -0.03 4.17
C CYS A 97 4.42 -0.20 4.23
N LYS A 98 4.97 -1.01 3.34
CA LYS A 98 6.42 -1.20 3.17
C LYS A 98 6.85 -0.74 1.80
N LEU A 99 8.06 -0.22 1.73
CA LEU A 99 8.61 0.38 0.53
C LEU A 99 9.83 -0.40 0.09
N GLU A 100 9.92 -0.62 -1.20
CA GLU A 100 11.06 -1.17 -1.91
C GLU A 100 11.26 -0.30 -3.15
N ASP A 101 12.47 -0.31 -3.71
CA ASP A 101 12.66 0.35 -5.00
C ASP A 101 11.71 -0.27 -6.04
N ASP A 102 11.15 0.57 -6.90
CA ASP A 102 10.12 0.24 -7.89
C ASP A 102 8.75 -0.27 -7.36
N ALA A 103 8.55 -0.44 -6.05
CA ALA A 103 7.33 -1.04 -5.53
C ALA A 103 6.88 -0.56 -4.14
N VAL A 104 5.56 -0.56 -3.94
CA VAL A 104 4.93 -0.38 -2.62
C VAL A 104 4.21 -1.68 -2.24
N HIS A 105 4.50 -2.18 -1.04
CA HIS A 105 3.87 -3.38 -0.49
C HIS A 105 2.90 -3.00 0.62
N LEU A 106 1.60 -3.13 0.35
CA LEU A 106 0.55 -3.00 1.37
C LEU A 106 0.30 -4.37 2.00
N ILE A 107 0.60 -4.50 3.29
CA ILE A 107 0.43 -5.73 4.05
C ILE A 107 -0.83 -5.59 4.90
N LEU A 108 -1.88 -6.31 4.52
CA LEU A 108 -3.18 -6.29 5.17
C LEU A 108 -3.30 -7.50 6.12
N GLN A 109 -3.43 -7.23 7.42
CA GLN A 109 -3.58 -8.28 8.42
C GLN A 109 -5.04 -8.72 8.50
N LYS A 110 -5.35 -9.98 8.20
CA LYS A 110 -6.69 -10.52 8.37
C LYS A 110 -7.00 -10.74 9.86
N LYS A 111 -8.23 -10.47 10.29
CA LYS A 111 -8.72 -10.89 11.62
C LYS A 111 -8.90 -12.41 11.72
N ASN A 112 -9.28 -13.07 10.61
CA ASN A 112 -9.36 -14.53 10.53
C ASN A 112 -8.25 -15.08 9.60
N PRO A 113 -7.09 -15.49 10.15
CA PRO A 113 -5.91 -15.84 9.36
C PRO A 113 -6.02 -17.20 8.65
N SER A 114 -6.95 -18.06 9.07
CA SER A 114 -7.10 -19.42 8.53
C SER A 114 -7.87 -19.48 7.21
N VAL A 115 -8.57 -18.41 6.85
CA VAL A 115 -9.39 -18.34 5.64
C VAL A 115 -8.60 -17.67 4.51
N SER A 116 -8.40 -18.41 3.42
CA SER A 116 -7.86 -17.84 2.18
C SER A 116 -8.93 -17.01 1.49
N TRP A 117 -8.54 -15.83 1.03
CA TRP A 117 -9.35 -14.88 0.29
C TRP A 117 -9.06 -14.97 -1.20
N LEU A 118 -7.90 -15.49 -1.63
CA LEU A 118 -7.50 -15.58 -3.05
C LEU A 118 -8.55 -16.25 -3.94
N LYS A 119 -9.33 -17.20 -3.41
CA LYS A 119 -10.43 -17.82 -4.17
C LYS A 119 -11.61 -16.89 -4.43
N GLU A 120 -11.86 -15.93 -3.54
CA GLU A 120 -12.99 -15.00 -3.61
C GLU A 120 -12.63 -13.72 -4.38
N ILE A 121 -11.43 -13.19 -4.16
CA ILE A 121 -10.91 -12.03 -4.92
C ILE A 121 -10.36 -12.44 -6.31
N GLY A 122 -9.97 -13.70 -6.50
CA GLY A 122 -9.30 -14.13 -7.72
C GLY A 122 -8.03 -13.31 -7.94
N ASP A 123 -7.90 -12.74 -9.14
CA ASP A 123 -6.76 -11.90 -9.52
C ASP A 123 -7.00 -10.39 -9.29
N ASN A 124 -8.20 -9.97 -8.85
CA ASN A 124 -8.57 -8.56 -8.78
C ASN A 124 -9.15 -8.15 -7.43
N LEU A 125 -8.74 -6.97 -6.94
CA LEU A 125 -9.33 -6.37 -5.75
C LEU A 125 -10.70 -5.73 -6.09
N PRO A 126 -11.62 -5.66 -5.12
CA PRO A 126 -12.89 -4.97 -5.31
C PRO A 126 -12.67 -3.45 -5.28
N LEU A 127 -12.26 -2.91 -6.43
CA LEU A 127 -11.98 -1.50 -6.64
C LEU A 127 -13.27 -0.68 -6.62
N VAL A 128 -13.24 0.48 -5.96
CA VAL A 128 -14.34 1.44 -5.93
C VAL A 128 -13.85 2.82 -6.31
N ASN A 129 -14.73 3.62 -6.92
CA ASN A 129 -14.42 5.00 -7.33
C ASN A 129 -14.39 5.98 -6.15
#